data_AF-A0A372Q252-F1
#
_entry.id   AF-A0A372Q252-F1
#
_cell.length_a   1.000
_cell.length_b   1.000
_cell.length_c   1.000
_cell.angle_alpha   90.00
_cell.angle_beta   90.00
_cell.angle_gamma   90.00
#
_symmetry.space_group_name_H-M   'P 1'
#
loop_
_entity.id
_entity.type
_entity.pdbx_description
1 polymer ?
#
loop_
_entity_poly.entity_id
_entity_poly.type
_entity_poly.pdbx_seq_one_letter_code
_entity_poly.pdbx_strand_id
1 'polypeptide(L)'
;MGGKYVYQYPDDEGKICGEGSTRPEGCHIHWKRRQRHPCKQDGCVRQTASKYGFCSLHVNKSYSKEHYHQIKLDKMFQDRKTLEAMGEALDKIKMLDVTIWL
;
A
#
# COMPACT_ATOMS: atom_id res chain seq x y z
N MET A 1 -27.57 8.76 0.17
CA MET A 1 -26.40 7.97 0.59
C MET A 1 -25.31 8.14 -0.47
N GLY A 2 -24.32 9.00 -0.25
CA GLY A 2 -23.26 9.28 -1.23
C GLY A 2 -21.99 8.49 -0.92
N GLY A 3 -21.72 7.45 -1.71
CA GLY A 3 -20.40 6.81 -1.68
C GLY A 3 -19.31 7.77 -2.16
N LYS A 4 -18.12 7.71 -1.56
CA LYS A 4 -16.98 8.58 -1.89
C LYS A 4 -16.40 8.30 -3.28
N TYR A 5 -16.71 7.14 -3.84
CA TYR A 5 -16.20 6.68 -5.13
C TYR A 5 -17.36 6.37 -6.06
N VAL A 6 -17.26 6.70 -7.34
CA VAL A 6 -18.21 6.25 -8.36
C VAL A 6 -17.55 5.12 -9.14
N TYR A 7 -18.26 4.01 -9.34
CA TYR A 7 -17.73 2.91 -10.14
C TYR A 7 -17.74 3.30 -11.63
N GLN A 8 -16.55 3.48 -12.21
CA GLN A 8 -16.37 3.93 -13.60
C GLN A 8 -16.17 2.79 -14.60
N TYR A 9 -16.09 1.53 -14.16
CA TYR A 9 -15.90 0.42 -15.10
C TYR A 9 -17.24 0.04 -15.73
N PRO A 10 -17.30 -0.07 -17.07
CA PRO A 10 -18.48 -0.59 -17.77
C PRO A 10 -18.76 -2.03 -17.37
N ASP A 11 -20.03 -2.41 -17.33
CA ASP A 11 -20.45 -3.82 -17.31
C ASP A 11 -20.24 -4.47 -18.69
N ASP A 12 -20.61 -5.75 -18.81
CA ASP A 12 -20.50 -6.51 -20.06
C ASP A 12 -21.37 -5.92 -21.20
N GLU A 13 -22.28 -5.00 -20.87
CA GLU A 13 -23.17 -4.28 -21.79
C GLU A 13 -22.67 -2.86 -22.10
N GLY A 14 -21.50 -2.47 -21.56
CA GLY A 14 -20.91 -1.15 -21.75
C GLY A 14 -21.52 -0.04 -20.88
N LYS A 15 -22.39 -0.36 -19.92
CA LYS A 15 -23.03 0.61 -19.03
C LYS A 15 -22.22 0.83 -17.76
N ILE A 16 -22.07 2.10 -17.40
CA ILE A 16 -21.42 2.50 -16.15
C ILE A 16 -22.48 2.49 -15.05
N CYS A 17 -22.18 1.78 -13.95
CA CYS A 17 -23.10 1.61 -12.82
C CYS A 17 -23.57 2.94 -12.20
N GLY A 18 -22.71 3.97 -12.19
CA GLY A 18 -23.02 5.29 -11.65
C GLY A 18 -23.28 5.35 -10.13
N GLU A 19 -23.37 4.20 -9.47
CA GLU A 19 -23.70 4.10 -8.05
C GLU A 19 -22.48 4.42 -7.16
N GLY A 20 -22.73 5.20 -6.11
CA GLY A 20 -21.71 5.57 -5.14
C GLY A 20 -21.27 4.37 -4.32
N SER A 21 -19.98 4.06 -4.33
CA SER A 21 -19.34 3.08 -3.48
C SER A 21 -18.54 3.72 -2.35
N THR A 22 -18.49 3.04 -1.20
CA THR A 22 -17.55 3.35 -0.12
C THR A 22 -16.15 2.83 -0.40
N ARG A 23 -16.01 1.96 -1.40
CA ARG A 23 -14.77 1.28 -1.78
C ARG A 23 -14.25 1.80 -3.13
N PRO A 24 -12.94 2.07 -3.26
CA PRO A 24 -12.36 2.53 -4.51
C PRO A 24 -12.48 1.47 -5.63
N GLU A 25 -12.67 0.20 -5.28
CA GLU A 25 -12.75 -0.87 -6.26
C GLU A 25 -14.11 -1.02 -6.93
N GLY A 26 -15.14 -0.30 -6.45
CA GLY A 26 -16.47 -0.28 -7.06
C GLY A 26 -17.60 -0.75 -6.18
N CYS A 27 -18.81 -0.82 -6.76
CA CYS A 27 -19.98 -1.33 -6.05
C CYS A 27 -19.89 -2.85 -5.86
N HIS A 28 -20.52 -3.37 -4.80
CA HIS A 28 -20.43 -4.79 -4.44
C HIS A 28 -21.01 -5.75 -5.51
N ILE A 29 -21.97 -5.29 -6.32
CA ILE A 29 -22.56 -6.06 -7.42
C ILE A 29 -21.53 -6.26 -8.53
N HIS A 30 -20.90 -5.17 -9.01
CA HIS A 30 -19.91 -5.23 -10.07
C HIS A 30 -18.57 -5.81 -9.62
N TRP A 31 -18.24 -5.71 -8.34
CA TRP A 31 -17.09 -6.41 -7.75
C TRP A 31 -17.12 -7.94 -7.98
N LYS A 32 -18.31 -8.56 -7.99
CA LYS A 32 -18.44 -9.99 -8.29
C LYS A 32 -18.29 -10.29 -9.79
N ARG A 33 -18.65 -9.34 -10.66
CA ARG A 33 -18.59 -9.46 -12.13
C ARG A 33 -17.23 -9.13 -12.74
N ARG A 34 -16.32 -8.47 -12.02
CA ARG A 34 -14.95 -8.22 -12.49
C ARG A 34 -14.34 -9.50 -13.05
N GLN A 35 -13.86 -9.44 -14.29
CA GLN A 35 -13.05 -10.52 -14.88
C GLN A 35 -11.91 -10.86 -13.92
N ARG A 36 -11.87 -12.12 -13.49
CA ARG A 36 -10.87 -12.62 -12.56
C ARG A 36 -9.87 -13.43 -13.34
N HIS A 37 -8.61 -13.02 -13.28
CA HIS A 37 -7.53 -13.79 -13.86
C HIS A 37 -7.20 -15.00 -12.95
N PRO A 38 -6.60 -16.05 -13.51
CA PRO A 38 -6.12 -17.17 -12.72
C PRO A 38 -5.07 -16.73 -11.69
N CYS A 39 -4.98 -17.49 -10.61
CA CYS A 39 -3.94 -17.34 -9.60
C CYS A 39 -2.57 -17.65 -10.20
N LYS A 40 -1.56 -16.81 -9.92
CA LYS A 40 -0.18 -16.99 -10.37
C LYS A 40 0.57 -18.17 -9.74
N GLN A 41 0.01 -18.80 -8.71
CA GLN A 41 0.62 -19.96 -8.08
C GLN A 41 0.51 -21.18 -9.00
N ASP A 42 1.63 -21.82 -9.31
CA ASP A 42 1.67 -23.03 -10.13
C ASP A 42 0.73 -24.11 -9.59
N GLY A 43 -0.06 -24.71 -10.49
CA GLY A 43 -1.08 -25.70 -10.17
C GLY A 43 -2.35 -25.13 -9.53
N CYS A 44 -2.45 -23.81 -9.29
CA CYS A 44 -3.66 -23.21 -8.73
C CYS A 44 -4.62 -22.72 -9.83
N VAL A 45 -5.76 -23.38 -9.94
CA VAL A 45 -6.84 -23.01 -10.89
C VAL A 45 -7.81 -21.95 -10.36
N ARG A 46 -7.59 -21.45 -9.14
CA ARG A 46 -8.50 -20.47 -8.52
C ARG A 46 -8.39 -19.12 -9.22
N GLN A 47 -9.53 -18.54 -9.54
CA GLN A 47 -9.63 -17.16 -9.99
C GLN A 47 -9.36 -16.17 -8.86
N THR A 48 -8.78 -15.01 -9.17
CA THR A 48 -8.52 -13.97 -8.19
C THR A 48 -8.77 -12.57 -8.73
N ALA A 49 -9.20 -11.69 -7.83
CA ALA A 49 -9.32 -10.24 -8.03
C ALA A 49 -8.25 -9.47 -7.22
N SER A 50 -7.32 -10.18 -6.61
CA SER A 50 -6.25 -9.58 -5.80
C SER A 50 -5.27 -8.83 -6.69
N LYS A 51 -4.90 -7.61 -6.28
CA LYS A 51 -3.84 -6.81 -6.92
C LYS A 51 -2.52 -7.55 -7.08
N TYR A 52 -2.27 -8.55 -6.23
CA TYR A 52 -1.03 -9.34 -6.24
C TYR A 52 -1.03 -10.49 -7.25
N GLY A 53 -2.16 -10.81 -7.89
CA GLY A 53 -2.21 -11.97 -8.78
C GLY A 53 -2.47 -13.30 -8.08
N PHE A 54 -2.73 -13.32 -6.76
CA PHE A 54 -2.90 -14.55 -5.98
C PHE A 54 -4.30 -14.69 -5.40
N CYS A 55 -4.84 -15.90 -5.35
CA CYS A 55 -6.12 -16.17 -4.68
C CYS A 55 -6.01 -15.97 -3.16
N SER A 56 -7.15 -15.91 -2.46
CA SER A 56 -7.20 -15.68 -1.01
C SER A 56 -6.36 -16.65 -0.18
N LEU A 57 -6.11 -17.86 -0.68
CA LEU A 57 -5.23 -18.85 -0.03
C LEU A 57 -3.74 -18.50 -0.16
N HIS A 58 -3.34 -17.94 -1.30
CA HIS A 58 -1.93 -17.70 -1.63
C HIS A 58 -1.51 -16.23 -1.47
N VAL A 59 -2.46 -15.31 -1.29
CA VAL A 59 -2.18 -13.87 -1.14
C VAL A 59 -1.37 -13.57 0.12
N ASN A 60 -1.52 -14.36 1.19
CA ASN A 60 -0.84 -14.15 2.46
C ASN A 60 0.68 -14.05 2.30
N LYS A 61 1.28 -14.92 1.47
CA LYS A 61 2.73 -14.88 1.21
C LYS A 61 3.17 -13.55 0.58
N SER A 62 2.37 -12.99 -0.30
CA SER A 62 2.67 -11.71 -0.95
C SER A 62 2.52 -10.55 0.04
N TYR A 63 1.45 -10.56 0.82
CA TYR A 63 1.22 -9.57 1.86
C TYR A 63 2.33 -9.56 2.91
N SER A 64 2.72 -10.73 3.44
CA SER A 64 3.80 -10.85 4.42
C SER A 64 5.13 -10.33 3.90
N LYS A 65 5.45 -10.55 2.62
CA LYS A 65 6.66 -10.02 1.99
C LYS A 65 6.63 -8.50 1.91
N GLU A 66 5.56 -7.91 1.38
CA GLU A 66 5.44 -6.45 1.28
C GLU A 66 5.51 -5.79 2.66
N HIS A 67 4.79 -6.35 3.64
CA HIS A 67 4.81 -5.88 5.01
C HIS A 67 6.22 -5.92 5.63
N TYR A 68 6.96 -7.02 5.43
CA TYR A 68 8.36 -7.12 5.86
C TYR A 68 9.23 -6.03 5.21
N HIS A 69 9.07 -5.80 3.91
CA HIS A 69 9.82 -4.76 3.20
C HIS A 69 9.49 -3.36 3.71
N GLN A 70 8.21 -3.06 3.99
CA GLN A 70 7.81 -1.77 4.56
C GLN A 70 8.41 -1.55 5.95
N ILE A 71 8.34 -2.56 6.84
CA ILE A 71 8.99 -2.47 8.16
C ILE A 71 10.49 -2.22 8.03
N LYS A 72 11.15 -2.89 7.09
CA LYS A 72 12.59 -2.71 6.87
C LYS A 72 12.93 -1.30 6.40
N LEU A 73 12.15 -0.75 5.48
CA LEU A 73 12.33 0.62 4.99
C LEU A 73 12.07 1.66 6.08
N ASP A 74 11.02 1.47 6.87
CA ASP A 74 10.70 2.37 7.99
C ASP A 74 11.85 2.40 9.01
N LYS A 75 12.38 1.23 9.40
CA LYS A 75 13.57 1.16 10.27
C LYS A 75 14.77 1.91 9.72
N MET A 76 15.11 1.70 8.44
CA MET A 76 16.22 2.41 7.79
C MET A 76 16.00 3.93 7.78
N PHE A 77 14.76 4.38 7.60
CA PHE A 77 14.42 5.78 7.64
C PHE A 77 14.55 6.37 9.05
N GLN A 78 14.13 5.63 10.09
CA GLN A 78 14.32 6.05 11.48
C GLN A 78 15.80 6.10 11.86
N ASP A 79 16.58 5.06 11.53
CA ASP A 79 18.01 5.01 11.83
C ASP A 79 18.75 6.20 11.20
N ARG A 80 18.42 6.53 9.94
CA ARG A 80 18.96 7.70 9.26
C ARG A 80 18.60 9.00 9.99
N LYS A 81 17.34 9.18 10.36
CA LYS A 81 16.89 10.36 11.12
C LYS A 81 17.61 10.48 12.46
N THR A 82 17.84 9.35 13.16
CA THR A 82 18.58 9.32 14.41
C THR A 82 20.01 9.80 14.20
N LEU A 83 20.68 9.32 13.14
CA LEU A 83 22.06 9.71 12.83
C LEU A 83 22.17 11.19 12.44
N GLU A 84 21.22 11.71 11.66
CA GLU A 84 21.12 13.14 11.33
C GLU A 84 20.93 13.99 12.60
N ALA A 85 20.02 13.61 13.50
CA ALA A 85 19.77 14.32 14.76
C ALA A 85 20.99 14.31 15.70
N MET A 86 21.75 13.20 15.75
CA MET A 86 22.99 13.12 16.53
C MET A 86 24.07 14.05 15.94
N GLY A 87 24.17 14.15 14.61
CA GLY A 87 25.06 15.10 13.95
C GLY A 87 24.74 16.55 14.31
N GLU A 88 23.47 16.95 14.21
CA GLU A 88 23.03 18.30 14.59
C GLU A 88 23.30 18.62 16.06
N ALA A 89 23.15 17.65 16.96
CA ALA A 89 23.44 17.83 18.38
C ALA A 89 24.93 18.06 18.62
N LEU A 90 25.80 17.29 17.96
CA LEU A 90 27.26 17.47 18.06
C LEU A 90 27.70 18.83 17.52
N ASP A 91 27.12 19.28 16.41
CA ASP A 91 27.45 20.59 15.84
C ASP A 91 27.01 21.73 16.77
N LYS A 92 25.84 21.62 17.42
CA LYS A 92 25.40 22.57 18.45
C LYS A 92 26.33 22.61 19.66
N ILE A 93 26.79 21.47 20.14
CA ILE A 93 27.73 21.39 21.28
C ILE A 93 29.05 22.10 20.91
N LYS A 94 29.61 21.79 19.73
CA LYS A 94 30.83 22.46 19.25
C LYS A 94 30.66 23.98 19.13
N MET A 95 29.51 24.44 18.62
CA MET A 95 29.22 25.87 18.52
C MET A 95 29.16 26.53 19.90
N LEU A 96 28.57 25.87 20.90
CA LEU A 96 28.51 26.37 22.27
C LEU A 96 29.90 26.44 22.91
N ASP A 97 30.71 25.41 22.74
CA ASP A 97 32.09 25.40 23.23
C ASP A 97 32.90 26.56 22.64
N VAL A 98 32.77 26.86 21.34
CA VAL A 98 33.43 28.00 20.70
C VAL A 98 32.96 29.33 21.28
N THR A 99 31.67 29.48 21.59
CA THR A 99 31.14 30.73 22.18
C THR A 99 31.51 30.95 23.65
N ILE A 100 31.87 29.90 24.39
CA ILE A 100 32.29 30.00 25.79
C ILE A 100 33.73 30.54 25.92
N TRP A 101 34.55 30.37 24.87
CA TRP A 101 35.95 30.79 24.84
C TRP A 101 36.18 32.16 24.15
N LEU A 102 35.12 32.91 23.85
CA LEU A 102 35.14 34.30 23.32
C LEU A 102 34.61 35.28 24.37
#